data_AF-A0A0W0TYX4-F1
#
_entry.id   AF-A0A0W0TYX4-F1
#
_cell.length_a   1.000
_cell.length_b   1.000
_cell.length_c   1.000
_cell.angle_alpha   90.00
_cell.angle_beta   90.00
_cell.angle_gamma   90.00
#
_symmetry.space_group_name_H-M   'P 1'
#
loop_
_entity.id
_entity.type
_entity.pdbx_description
1 polymer ?
#
loop_
_entity_poly.entity_id
_entity_poly.type
_entity_poly.pdbx_seq_one_letter_code
_entity_poly.pdbx_strand_id
1 'polypeptide(L)'
;MTREIRKYPNRRLYDLTKSRYITMDTLRAYVIDGLAFTVIDAKTGEDLTSNVLLQILMEMQSGGTRLLHPELLRQLIRLLHHPLAQSVQASLNQSLQALEPLLHSNRTTGSTADEFTEAWKAPLAEWLTFWESIAGQVPKK
;
A
#
# COMPACT_ATOMS: atom_id res chain seq x y z
N MET A 1 -2.82 -19.60 -0.22
CA MET A 1 -4.29 -19.41 -0.33
C MET A 1 -4.60 -17.99 0.11
N THR A 2 -5.24 -17.20 -0.74
CA THR A 2 -5.63 -15.81 -0.43
C THR A 2 -6.92 -15.82 0.39
N ARG A 3 -6.99 -15.02 1.46
CA ARG A 3 -8.19 -14.94 2.29
C ARG A 3 -9.27 -14.12 1.61
N GLU A 4 -10.49 -14.64 1.54
CA GLU A 4 -11.64 -13.87 1.05
C GLU A 4 -12.35 -13.17 2.22
N ILE A 5 -12.51 -11.86 2.09
CA ILE A 5 -13.23 -11.01 3.04
C ILE A 5 -14.48 -10.47 2.36
N ARG A 6 -15.65 -10.68 2.96
CA ARG A 6 -16.91 -10.10 2.47
C ARG A 6 -17.24 -8.81 3.19
N LYS A 7 -17.46 -7.75 2.42
CA LYS A 7 -17.90 -6.44 2.92
C LYS A 7 -19.40 -6.29 2.71
N TYR A 8 -20.11 -6.01 3.79
CA TYR A 8 -21.55 -5.78 3.78
C TYR A 8 -21.87 -4.28 3.89
N PRO A 9 -23.06 -3.83 3.43
CA PRO A 9 -23.43 -2.42 3.41
C PRO A 9 -23.38 -1.71 4.78
N ASN A 10 -23.61 -2.43 5.87
CA ASN A 10 -23.59 -1.91 7.24
C ASN A 10 -22.18 -1.86 7.85
N ARG A 11 -21.15 -1.64 7.02
CA ARG A 11 -19.71 -1.63 7.37
C ARG A 11 -19.17 -2.95 7.96
N ARG A 12 -19.95 -4.03 7.99
CA ARG A 12 -19.48 -5.33 8.50
C ARG A 12 -18.52 -5.97 7.50
N LEU A 13 -17.45 -6.56 8.04
CA LEU A 13 -16.47 -7.35 7.30
C LEU A 13 -16.49 -8.78 7.84
N TYR A 14 -16.53 -9.77 6.97
CA TYR A 14 -16.56 -11.19 7.34
C TYR A 14 -15.40 -11.93 6.68
N ASP A 15 -14.54 -12.53 7.50
CA ASP A 15 -13.42 -13.36 7.05
C ASP A 15 -13.91 -14.78 6.82
N LEU A 16 -13.94 -15.23 5.56
CA LEU A 16 -14.41 -16.59 5.22
C LEU A 16 -13.44 -17.66 5.69
N THR A 17 -12.14 -17.35 5.78
CA THR A 17 -11.13 -18.31 6.22
C THR A 17 -11.26 -18.59 7.72
N LYS A 18 -11.53 -17.54 8.52
CA LYS A 18 -11.75 -17.69 9.96
C LYS A 18 -13.21 -17.85 10.37
N SER A 19 -14.13 -17.78 9.41
CA SER A 19 -15.58 -17.84 9.61
C SER A 19 -16.06 -16.91 10.72
N ARG A 20 -15.62 -15.64 10.69
CA ARG A 20 -15.99 -14.64 11.72
C ARG A 20 -16.03 -13.22 11.19
N TYR A 21 -16.79 -12.38 11.87
CA TYR A 21 -16.73 -10.93 11.65
C TYR A 21 -15.39 -10.36 12.15
N ILE A 22 -14.87 -9.39 11.40
CA ILE A 22 -13.61 -8.70 11.69
C ILE A 22 -13.79 -7.18 11.55
N THR A 23 -12.79 -6.43 12.00
CA THR A 23 -12.76 -4.96 11.93
C THR A 23 -11.76 -4.47 10.89
N MET A 24 -11.79 -3.16 10.59
CA MET A 24 -10.76 -2.55 9.75
C MET A 24 -9.37 -2.67 10.39
N ASP A 25 -9.26 -2.56 11.72
CA ASP A 25 -7.99 -2.79 12.42
C ASP A 25 -7.46 -4.22 12.25
N THR A 26 -8.35 -5.21 12.13
CA THR A 26 -7.94 -6.59 11.84
C THR A 26 -7.35 -6.70 10.43
N LEU A 27 -7.94 -6.02 9.44
CA LEU A 27 -7.38 -5.97 8.09
C LEU A 27 -6.06 -5.22 8.05
N ARG A 28 -5.93 -4.12 8.80
CA ARG A 28 -4.65 -3.41 8.97
C ARG A 28 -3.59 -4.35 9.52
N ALA A 29 -3.91 -5.13 10.55
CA ALA A 29 -3.00 -6.15 11.08
C ALA A 29 -2.63 -7.19 10.01
N TYR A 30 -3.59 -7.67 9.20
CA TYR A 30 -3.27 -8.59 8.11
C TYR A 30 -2.28 -8.01 7.10
N VAL A 31 -2.40 -6.73 6.73
CA VAL A 31 -1.42 -6.07 5.85
C VAL A 31 -0.03 -6.03 6.51
N ILE A 32 0.05 -5.63 7.78
CA ILE A 32 1.31 -5.56 8.54
C ILE A 32 1.96 -6.95 8.68
N ASP A 33 1.14 -7.98 8.92
CA ASP A 33 1.56 -9.37 9.03
C ASP A 33 1.94 -10.00 7.68
N GLY A 34 1.75 -9.29 6.56
CA GLY A 34 2.01 -9.81 5.20
C GLY A 34 1.00 -10.87 4.74
N LEU A 35 -0.19 -10.91 5.34
CA LEU A 35 -1.25 -11.85 4.97
C LEU A 35 -2.02 -11.33 3.75
N ALA A 36 -1.95 -12.05 2.64
CA ALA A 36 -2.71 -11.73 1.43
C ALA A 36 -4.22 -11.97 1.64
N PHE A 37 -5.03 -10.97 1.28
CA PHE A 37 -6.49 -11.07 1.27
C PHE A 37 -7.11 -10.29 0.10
N THR A 38 -8.34 -10.64 -0.24
CA THR A 38 -9.21 -9.88 -1.15
C THR A 38 -10.45 -9.43 -0.40
N VAL A 39 -11.03 -8.29 -0.80
CA VAL A 39 -12.28 -7.79 -0.25
C VAL A 39 -13.33 -7.72 -1.34
N ILE A 40 -14.41 -8.47 -1.19
CA ILE A 40 -15.51 -8.53 -2.15
C ILE A 40 -16.76 -7.90 -1.53
N ASP A 41 -17.45 -7.04 -2.27
CA ASP A 41 -18.77 -6.56 -1.87
C ASP A 41 -19.77 -7.72 -1.85
N ALA A 42 -20.38 -7.97 -0.70
CA ALA A 42 -21.27 -9.12 -0.53
C ALA A 42 -22.60 -8.99 -1.29
N LYS A 43 -22.96 -7.79 -1.75
CA LYS A 43 -24.19 -7.51 -2.50
C LYS A 43 -23.92 -7.49 -4.00
N THR A 44 -22.86 -6.81 -4.44
CA THR A 44 -22.59 -6.59 -5.87
C THR A 44 -21.57 -7.57 -6.45
N GLY A 45 -20.75 -8.20 -5.61
CA GLY A 45 -19.62 -9.04 -6.05
C GLY A 45 -18.41 -8.24 -6.54
N GLU A 46 -18.43 -6.91 -6.41
CA GLU A 46 -17.34 -6.04 -6.81
C GLU A 46 -16.08 -6.27 -5.97
N ASP A 47 -14.90 -6.25 -6.61
CA ASP A 47 -13.62 -6.29 -5.93
C ASP A 47 -13.30 -4.90 -5.34
N LEU A 48 -13.36 -4.81 -4.02
CA LEU A 48 -13.09 -3.61 -3.23
C LEU A 48 -11.69 -3.61 -2.62
N THR A 49 -10.82 -4.56 -2.97
CA THR A 49 -9.49 -4.74 -2.35
C THR A 49 -8.68 -3.45 -2.39
N SER A 50 -8.56 -2.83 -3.57
CA SER A 50 -7.82 -1.57 -3.75
C SER A 50 -8.40 -0.43 -2.90
N ASN A 51 -9.73 -0.31 -2.85
CA ASN A 51 -10.40 0.73 -2.08
C ASN A 51 -10.17 0.56 -0.57
N VAL A 52 -10.20 -0.68 -0.08
CA VAL A 52 -9.94 -0.98 1.33
C VAL A 52 -8.48 -0.76 1.70
N LEU A 53 -7.53 -1.14 0.85
CA LEU A 53 -6.11 -0.87 1.09
C LEU A 53 -5.81 0.63 1.14
N LEU A 54 -6.41 1.42 0.25
CA LEU A 54 -6.32 2.89 0.29
C LEU A 54 -6.93 3.46 1.58
N GLN A 55 -8.07 2.92 2.02
CA GLN A 55 -8.66 3.32 3.30
C GLN A 55 -7.72 3.04 4.48
N ILE A 56 -7.12 1.85 4.53
CA ILE A 56 -6.15 1.48 5.57
C ILE A 56 -4.96 2.46 5.56
N LEU A 57 -4.43 2.79 4.37
CA LEU A 57 -3.34 3.74 4.22
C LEU A 57 -3.71 5.13 4.76
N MET A 58 -4.91 5.62 4.45
CA MET A 58 -5.42 6.92 4.93
C MET A 58 -5.56 6.95 6.46
N GLU A 59 -6.08 5.87 7.06
CA GLU A 59 -6.23 5.76 8.52
C GLU A 59 -4.87 5.70 9.23
N MET A 60 -3.87 5.03 8.63
CA MET A 60 -2.51 5.01 9.19
C MET A 60 -1.86 6.40 9.17
N GLN A 61 -2.08 7.17 8.10
CA GLN A 61 -1.54 8.53 7.96
C GLN A 61 -2.14 9.53 8.97
N SER A 62 -3.41 9.35 9.37
CA SER A 62 -4.07 10.24 10.34
C SER A 62 -3.69 9.96 11.80
N GLY A 63 -3.19 8.75 12.10
CA GLY A 63 -2.88 8.27 13.45
C GLY A 63 -1.56 8.73 14.07
N GLY A 64 -0.75 9.55 13.37
CA GLY A 64 0.44 10.20 13.96
C GLY A 64 1.71 10.08 13.13
N THR A 65 1.88 9.02 12.34
CA THR A 65 3.05 8.84 11.46
C THR A 65 2.74 9.41 10.08
N ARG A 66 3.14 10.67 9.82
CA ARG A 66 2.98 11.29 8.49
C ARG A 66 4.08 10.83 7.54
N LEU A 67 4.09 9.55 7.19
CA LEU A 67 4.99 8.99 6.18
C LEU A 67 4.80 9.68 4.83
N LEU A 68 3.54 9.94 4.46
CA LEU A 68 3.19 10.51 3.16
C LEU A 68 3.00 12.02 3.25
N HIS A 69 4.08 12.79 3.07
CA HIS A 69 3.97 14.24 2.97
C HIS A 69 3.14 14.65 1.75
N PRO A 70 2.47 15.82 1.77
CA PRO A 70 1.63 16.29 0.67
C PRO A 70 2.34 16.29 -0.69
N GLU A 71 3.65 16.57 -0.70
CA GLU A 71 4.42 16.60 -1.94
C GLU A 71 4.56 15.21 -2.57
N LEU A 72 4.87 14.18 -1.76
CA LEU A 72 4.92 12.80 -2.22
C LEU A 72 3.56 12.34 -2.75
N LEU A 73 2.46 12.70 -2.08
CA LEU A 73 1.11 12.36 -2.54
C LEU A 73 0.81 12.96 -3.92
N ARG A 74 1.18 14.22 -4.17
CA ARG A 74 1.04 14.85 -5.50
C ARG A 74 1.84 14.11 -6.55
N GLN A 75 3.07 13.72 -6.23
CA GLN A 75 3.92 12.96 -7.15
C GLN A 75 3.33 11.58 -7.47
N LEU A 76 2.87 10.84 -6.46
CA LEU A 76 2.18 9.55 -6.63
C LEU A 76 0.91 9.68 -7.49
N ILE A 77 0.11 10.73 -7.29
CA ILE A 77 -1.08 10.96 -8.12
C ILE A 77 -0.69 11.24 -9.57
N ARG A 78 0.32 12.09 -9.82
CA ARG A 78 0.81 12.39 -11.18
C ARG A 78 1.36 11.13 -11.87
N LEU A 79 2.08 10.31 -11.11
CA LEU A 79 2.60 9.02 -11.55
C LEU A 79 1.51 8.10 -12.10
N LEU A 80 0.45 7.93 -11.32
CA LEU A 80 -0.68 7.06 -11.64
C LEU A 80 -1.50 7.54 -12.85
N HIS A 81 -1.39 8.82 -13.21
CA HIS A 81 -2.05 9.42 -14.38
C HIS A 81 -1.14 9.51 -15.63
N HIS A 82 0.15 9.18 -15.53
CA HIS A 82 1.08 9.35 -16.65
C HIS A 82 0.98 8.19 -17.67
N PRO A 83 1.15 8.44 -18.98
CA PRO A 83 1.13 7.37 -20.00
C PRO A 83 2.17 6.26 -19.80
N LEU A 84 3.26 6.56 -19.07
CA LEU A 84 4.32 5.60 -18.71
C LEU A 84 4.02 4.84 -17.39
N ALA A 85 2.83 5.00 -16.81
CA ALA A 85 2.47 4.39 -15.52
C ALA A 85 2.70 2.87 -15.49
N GLN A 86 2.50 2.16 -16.60
CA GLN A 86 2.73 0.71 -16.68
C GLN A 86 4.21 0.35 -16.53
N SER A 87 5.13 1.06 -17.20
CA SER A 87 6.58 0.83 -17.09
C SER A 87 7.10 1.17 -15.70
N VAL A 88 6.56 2.23 -15.10
CA VAL A 88 6.83 2.62 -13.72
C VAL A 88 6.32 1.55 -12.75
N GLN A 89 5.11 1.04 -12.94
CA GLN A 89 4.51 0.00 -12.10
C GLN A 89 5.36 -1.27 -12.10
N ALA A 90 5.86 -1.69 -13.28
CA ALA A 90 6.76 -2.83 -13.39
C ALA A 90 8.06 -2.61 -12.60
N SER A 91 8.67 -1.43 -12.74
CA SER A 91 9.91 -1.07 -12.03
C SER A 91 9.69 -0.98 -10.51
N LEU A 92 8.58 -0.37 -10.08
CA LEU A 92 8.20 -0.26 -8.67
C LEU A 92 7.96 -1.63 -8.05
N ASN A 93 7.24 -2.51 -8.73
CA ASN A 93 7.01 -3.89 -8.26
C ASN A 93 8.34 -4.64 -8.08
N GLN A 94 9.28 -4.50 -9.02
CA GLN A 94 10.59 -5.14 -8.93
C GLN A 94 11.41 -4.60 -7.75
N SER A 95 11.44 -3.28 -7.55
CA SER A 95 12.11 -2.67 -6.40
C SER A 95 11.47 -3.09 -5.07
N LEU A 96 10.13 -3.11 -4.99
CA LEU A 96 9.41 -3.53 -3.78
C LEU A 96 9.66 -5.01 -3.45
N GLN A 97 9.74 -5.89 -4.46
CA GLN A 97 10.12 -7.29 -4.28
C GLN A 97 11.55 -7.44 -3.77
N ALA A 98 12.49 -6.61 -4.25
CA ALA A 98 13.86 -6.60 -3.75
C ALA A 98 13.96 -6.11 -2.30
N LEU A 99 13.05 -5.23 -1.88
CA LEU A 99 12.97 -4.69 -0.52
C LEU A 99 12.21 -5.63 0.45
N GLU A 100 11.35 -6.52 -0.04
CA GLU A 100 10.59 -7.49 0.76
C GLU A 100 11.47 -8.27 1.77
N PRO A 101 12.60 -8.90 1.41
CA PRO A 101 13.45 -9.60 2.38
C PRO A 101 14.06 -8.69 3.45
N LEU A 102 14.37 -7.42 3.12
CA LEU A 102 14.85 -6.42 4.07
C LEU A 102 13.76 -5.98 5.05
N LEU A 103 12.51 -5.93 4.58
CA LEU A 103 11.35 -5.71 5.45
C LEU A 103 11.09 -6.88 6.39
N HIS A 104 11.36 -8.11 5.97
CA HIS A 104 11.17 -9.29 6.80
C HIS A 104 12.26 -9.44 7.88
N SER A 105 13.51 -9.07 7.59
CA SER A 105 14.61 -9.16 8.56
C SER A 105 14.46 -8.17 9.72
N ASN A 106 13.99 -6.95 9.46
CA ASN A 106 13.82 -5.91 10.48
C ASN A 106 12.60 -6.11 11.42
N ARG A 107 11.73 -7.10 11.17
CA ARG A 107 10.56 -7.39 12.03
C ARG A 107 10.89 -8.06 13.37
N THR A 108 12.12 -8.55 13.56
CA THR A 108 12.51 -9.32 14.76
C THR A 108 12.96 -8.46 15.93
N THR A 109 13.21 -7.17 15.68
CA THR A 109 13.51 -6.17 16.72
C THR A 109 12.33 -5.22 16.77
N GLY A 110 11.93 -4.72 17.95
CA GLY A 110 10.76 -3.87 18.15
C GLY A 110 10.86 -2.49 17.49
N SER A 111 11.04 -2.45 16.17
CA SER A 111 11.27 -1.25 15.38
C SER A 111 9.99 -0.43 15.31
N THR A 112 10.05 0.78 15.84
CA THR A 112 8.94 1.72 15.87
C THR A 112 8.61 2.21 14.45
N ALA A 113 7.42 2.81 14.28
CA ALA A 113 7.02 3.43 13.01
C ALA A 113 8.06 4.46 12.51
N ASP A 114 8.84 5.06 13.41
CA ASP A 114 9.89 6.02 13.11
C ASP A 114 11.14 5.35 12.48
N GLU A 115 11.53 4.16 12.95
CA GLU A 115 12.64 3.40 12.35
C GLU A 115 12.30 2.90 10.93
N PHE A 116 11.04 2.49 10.72
CA PHE A 116 10.53 2.19 9.38
C PHE A 116 10.54 3.44 8.48
N THR A 117 10.13 4.59 9.04
CA THR A 117 10.14 5.88 8.34
C THR A 117 11.54 6.22 7.84
N GLU A 118 12.56 6.11 8.70
CA GLU A 118 13.96 6.36 8.31
C GLU A 118 14.50 5.32 7.34
N ALA A 119 14.20 4.03 7.55
CA ALA A 119 14.65 2.96 6.66
C ALA A 119 14.08 3.08 5.23
N TRP A 120 12.87 3.61 5.08
CA TRP A 120 12.22 3.78 3.77
C TRP A 120 12.46 5.13 3.12
N LYS A 121 12.89 6.14 3.87
CA LYS A 121 13.15 7.50 3.36
C LYS A 121 14.20 7.51 2.25
N ALA A 122 15.34 6.86 2.44
CA ALA A 122 16.44 6.89 1.47
C ALA A 122 16.12 6.12 0.17
N PRO A 123 15.64 4.85 0.22
CA PRO A 123 15.23 4.13 -0.99
C PRO A 123 14.11 4.85 -1.76
N LEU A 124 13.17 5.47 -1.03
CA LEU A 124 12.11 6.26 -1.65
C LEU A 124 12.65 7.52 -2.32
N ALA A 125 13.57 8.26 -1.68
CA ALA A 125 14.17 9.46 -2.26
C ALA A 125 14.96 9.16 -3.54
N GLU A 126 15.70 8.05 -3.57
CA GLU A 126 16.39 7.58 -4.77
C GLU A 126 15.40 7.22 -5.89
N TRP A 127 14.32 6.51 -5.55
CA TRP A 127 13.26 6.19 -6.50
C TRP A 127 12.57 7.45 -7.06
N LEU A 128 12.30 8.46 -6.22
CA LEU A 128 11.73 9.73 -6.67
C LEU A 128 12.69 10.48 -7.61
N THR A 129 13.98 10.51 -7.28
CA THR A 129 15.01 11.19 -8.09
C THR A 129 15.21 10.50 -9.44
N PHE A 130 15.26 9.16 -9.44
CA PHE A 130 15.23 8.35 -10.65
C PHE A 130 14.02 8.68 -11.51
N TRP A 131 12.85 8.84 -10.87
CA TRP A 131 11.62 9.16 -11.58
C TRP A 131 11.60 10.58 -12.15
N GLU A 132 12.07 11.58 -11.41
CA GLU A 132 12.21 12.96 -11.90
C GLU A 132 13.17 13.03 -13.09
N SER A 133 14.24 12.24 -13.08
CA SER A 133 15.18 12.11 -14.20
C SER A 133 14.50 11.59 -15.47
N ILE A 134 13.62 10.59 -15.35
CA ILE A 134 12.89 10.02 -16.49
C ILE A 134 11.73 10.93 -16.92
N ALA A 135 11.01 11.55 -15.97
CA ALA A 135 9.91 12.47 -16.25
C ALA A 135 10.40 13.74 -16.96
N GLY A 136 11.62 14.19 -16.67
CA GLY A 136 12.27 15.33 -17.35
C GLY A 136 12.62 15.08 -18.82
N GLN A 137 12.60 13.81 -19.28
CA GLN A 137 12.87 13.43 -20.68
C GLN A 137 11.60 13.28 -21.54
N VAL A 138 10.41 13.52 -20.98
CA VAL A 138 9.17 13.45 -21.76
C VAL A 138 9.05 14.72 -22.63
N PRO A 139 9.07 14.61 -23.97
CA PRO A 139 8.91 15.77 -24.83
C PRO A 139 7.54 16.40 -24.59
N LYS A 140 7.52 17.69 -24.27
CA LYS A 140 6.29 18.49 -24.28
C LYS A 140 5.75 18.46 -25.72
N LYS A 141 4.57 17.87 -25.90
CA LYS A 141 3.74 18.11 -27.08
C LYS A 141 2.92 19.37 -26.87
#